data_AF-A0A0E3NYF0-F1
#
_entry.id   AF-A0A0E3NYF0-F1
#
_cell.length_a   1.000
_cell.length_b   1.000
_cell.length_c   1.000
_cell.angle_alpha   90.00
_cell.angle_beta   90.00
_cell.angle_gamma   90.00
#
_symmetry.space_group_name_H-M   'P 1'
#
loop_
_entity.id
_entity.type
_entity.pdbx_description
1 polymer ?
#
loop_
_entity_poly.entity_id
_entity_poly.type
_entity_poly.pdbx_seq_one_letter_code
_entity_poly.pdbx_strand_id
1 'polypeptide(L)'
;MKKELEKKVRRIDTATDNLRVREKDSDSLKVEENVFDIPTLKNLYNLAKKGIIEAMGGSISTGKEANVFHAEGPERELAVKIYRISSSTFKAMDAYIMKDPRFVNIRHKKRDIVFAWTRKESQNLIRAKNAGVRVPEPIIAEKNILIMEFMGENEVPFPLLKNVALGKEEARQIYDIIVEYMRLLYTEANLVHADLSEYNILIDPKDLSPVFIDMGQSVTLEHPNAREFLHRDVLNILRYFSRFGIKESPEELTSKIKAKIT
;
A
#
# COMPACT_ATOMS: atom_id res chain seq x y z
N MET A 1 -26.28 3.90 -28.07
CA MET A 1 -24.95 3.91 -27.40
C MET A 1 -25.03 3.99 -25.88
N LYS A 2 -25.47 5.09 -25.23
CA LYS A 2 -25.55 5.19 -23.75
C LYS A 2 -26.53 4.19 -23.10
N LYS A 3 -27.75 4.08 -23.66
CA LYS A 3 -28.77 3.08 -23.25
C LYS A 3 -28.39 1.62 -23.52
N GLU A 4 -27.50 1.38 -24.47
CA GLU A 4 -27.03 0.03 -24.83
C GLU A 4 -25.88 -0.41 -23.92
N LEU A 5 -25.08 0.56 -23.47
CA LEU A 5 -24.06 0.38 -22.45
C LEU A 5 -24.72 0.20 -21.07
N GLU A 6 -25.77 0.96 -20.74
CA GLU A 6 -26.61 0.75 -19.56
C GLU A 6 -27.28 -0.64 -19.57
N LYS A 7 -27.72 -1.14 -20.73
CA LYS A 7 -28.20 -2.52 -20.89
C LYS A 7 -27.09 -3.58 -20.77
N LYS A 8 -25.86 -3.28 -21.19
CA LYS A 8 -24.69 -4.16 -21.00
C LYS A 8 -24.21 -4.17 -19.55
N VAL A 9 -24.36 -3.07 -18.83
CA VAL A 9 -24.10 -2.95 -17.38
C VAL A 9 -25.22 -3.62 -16.58
N ARG A 10 -26.48 -3.53 -16.99
CA ARG A 10 -27.57 -4.38 -16.43
C ARG A 10 -27.46 -5.86 -16.80
N ARG A 11 -26.77 -6.22 -17.88
CA ARG A 11 -26.37 -7.62 -18.13
C ARG A 11 -25.12 -8.01 -17.35
N ILE A 12 -24.43 -7.04 -16.77
CA ILE A 12 -23.50 -7.30 -15.70
C ILE A 12 -24.27 -7.57 -14.40
N ASP A 13 -25.58 -7.30 -14.24
CA ASP A 13 -26.37 -7.89 -13.13
C ASP A 13 -26.46 -9.43 -13.20
N THR A 14 -26.26 -10.02 -14.39
CA THR A 14 -26.17 -11.49 -14.57
C THR A 14 -24.72 -11.99 -14.64
N ALA A 15 -23.74 -11.08 -14.62
CA ALA A 15 -22.31 -11.39 -14.49
C ALA A 15 -21.72 -10.95 -13.14
N THR A 16 -22.48 -10.19 -12.34
CA THR A 16 -22.31 -9.97 -10.89
C THR A 16 -22.73 -11.19 -10.10
N ASP A 17 -23.38 -12.18 -10.72
CA ASP A 17 -23.43 -13.53 -10.13
C ASP A 17 -22.04 -14.20 -10.12
N ASN A 18 -21.08 -13.75 -10.95
CA ASN A 18 -19.72 -14.29 -11.00
C ASN A 18 -18.68 -13.50 -10.17
N LEU A 19 -18.97 -12.25 -9.82
CA LEU A 19 -18.29 -11.59 -8.70
C LEU A 19 -19.23 -11.78 -7.53
N ARG A 20 -19.08 -12.87 -6.76
CA ARG A 20 -19.90 -13.16 -5.58
C ARG A 20 -19.70 -12.06 -4.54
N VAL A 21 -20.32 -10.92 -4.76
CA VAL A 21 -20.43 -9.84 -3.78
C VAL A 21 -21.30 -10.40 -2.69
N ARG A 22 -20.72 -10.59 -1.50
CA ARG A 22 -21.45 -11.11 -0.34
C ARG A 22 -22.64 -10.19 -0.05
N GLU A 23 -23.82 -10.75 0.23
CA GLU A 23 -25.06 -9.98 0.38
C GLU A 23 -24.93 -8.81 1.38
N LYS A 24 -24.16 -9.01 2.46
CA LYS A 24 -23.86 -8.02 3.50
C LYS A 24 -23.08 -6.79 2.99
N ASP A 25 -22.26 -6.96 1.94
CA ASP A 25 -21.41 -5.91 1.37
C ASP A 25 -22.00 -5.33 0.07
N SER A 26 -23.17 -5.81 -0.37
CA SER A 26 -23.79 -5.35 -1.61
C SER A 26 -24.17 -3.87 -1.56
N ASP A 27 -24.55 -3.34 -0.39
CA ASP A 27 -24.94 -1.93 -0.25
C ASP A 27 -23.73 -0.99 -0.12
N SER A 28 -22.62 -1.44 0.47
CA SER A 28 -21.36 -0.68 0.48
C SER A 28 -20.74 -0.62 -0.91
N LEU A 29 -20.72 -1.75 -1.64
CA LEU A 29 -20.23 -1.80 -3.02
C LEU A 29 -21.10 -1.00 -3.99
N LYS A 30 -22.44 -0.93 -3.82
CA LYS A 30 -23.32 -0.07 -4.65
C LYS A 30 -23.03 1.43 -4.46
N VAL A 31 -22.67 1.87 -3.25
CA VAL A 31 -22.21 3.26 -3.03
C VAL A 31 -20.86 3.50 -3.72
N GLU A 32 -20.04 2.45 -3.83
CA GLU A 32 -18.71 2.46 -4.43
C GLU A 32 -18.67 2.16 -5.94
N GLU A 33 -19.76 1.70 -6.56
CA GLU A 33 -19.88 1.59 -8.02
C GLU A 33 -19.69 2.96 -8.71
N ASN A 34 -19.96 4.06 -8.00
CA ASN A 34 -19.65 5.42 -8.45
C ASN A 34 -18.15 5.79 -8.39
N VAL A 35 -17.31 4.93 -7.81
CA VAL A 35 -15.87 5.16 -7.60
C VAL A 35 -15.03 4.49 -8.70
N PHE A 36 -15.52 3.43 -9.32
CA PHE A 36 -14.79 2.69 -10.36
C PHE A 36 -15.19 3.11 -11.77
N ASP A 37 -14.19 3.36 -12.63
CA ASP A 37 -14.45 3.52 -14.05
C ASP A 37 -14.65 2.17 -14.74
N ILE A 38 -15.37 2.18 -15.87
CA ILE A 38 -15.64 0.97 -16.67
C ILE A 38 -14.37 0.16 -17.00
N PRO A 39 -13.22 0.79 -17.35
CA PRO A 39 -11.97 0.08 -17.53
C PRO A 39 -11.49 -0.69 -16.29
N THR A 40 -11.58 -0.12 -15.09
CA THR A 40 -11.18 -0.78 -13.84
C THR A 40 -12.07 -2.00 -13.56
N LEU A 41 -13.39 -1.88 -13.70
CA LEU A 41 -14.33 -3.00 -13.53
C LEU A 41 -14.00 -4.16 -14.48
N LYS A 42 -13.67 -3.87 -15.74
CA LYS A 42 -13.24 -4.90 -16.71
C LYS A 42 -11.96 -5.61 -16.29
N ASN A 43 -11.01 -4.90 -15.67
CA ASN A 43 -9.77 -5.51 -15.20
C ASN A 43 -10.03 -6.42 -13.99
N LEU A 44 -10.83 -5.97 -13.02
CA LEU A 44 -11.25 -6.79 -11.87
C LEU A 44 -11.95 -8.07 -12.34
N TYR A 45 -12.89 -7.96 -13.28
CA TYR A 45 -13.54 -9.13 -13.87
C TYR A 45 -12.55 -10.11 -14.51
N ASN A 46 -11.54 -9.60 -15.23
CA ASN A 46 -10.52 -10.47 -15.83
C ASN A 46 -9.62 -11.13 -14.76
N LEU A 47 -9.35 -10.46 -13.64
CA LEU A 47 -8.58 -11.01 -12.52
C LEU A 47 -9.38 -12.11 -11.81
N ALA A 48 -10.68 -11.91 -11.60
CA ALA A 48 -11.59 -12.93 -11.08
C ALA A 48 -11.69 -14.15 -12.02
N LYS A 49 -11.84 -13.92 -13.33
CA LYS A 49 -11.84 -15.01 -14.34
C LYS A 49 -10.54 -15.83 -14.35
N LYS A 50 -9.41 -15.23 -13.96
CA LYS A 50 -8.11 -15.93 -13.82
C LYS A 50 -7.99 -16.72 -12.51
N GLY A 51 -9.00 -16.68 -11.64
CA GLY A 51 -8.98 -17.34 -10.33
C GLY A 51 -8.12 -16.64 -9.28
N ILE A 52 -7.78 -15.36 -9.49
CA ILE A 52 -6.97 -14.59 -8.52
C ILE A 52 -7.86 -14.04 -7.41
N ILE A 53 -9.07 -13.60 -7.75
CA ILE A 53 -10.08 -13.11 -6.81
C ILE A 53 -11.30 -14.03 -6.93
N GLU A 54 -11.76 -14.58 -5.81
CA GLU A 54 -12.99 -15.36 -5.72
C GLU A 54 -14.20 -14.48 -5.40
N ALA A 55 -14.03 -13.52 -4.48
CA ALA A 55 -15.07 -12.58 -4.08
C ALA A 55 -14.46 -11.22 -3.70
N MET A 56 -15.15 -10.13 -4.04
CA MET A 56 -14.83 -8.80 -3.49
C MET A 56 -15.63 -8.59 -2.20
N GLY A 57 -14.97 -8.08 -1.17
CA GLY A 57 -15.59 -7.67 0.08
C GLY A 57 -15.69 -6.16 0.23
N GLY A 58 -15.90 -5.71 1.46
CA GLY A 58 -16.04 -4.30 1.81
C GLY A 58 -14.77 -3.44 1.64
N SER A 59 -14.99 -2.13 1.67
CA SER A 59 -13.96 -1.11 1.67
C SER A 59 -13.15 -1.12 2.97
N ILE A 60 -11.83 -1.21 2.86
CA ILE A 60 -10.89 -1.12 3.99
C ILE A 60 -10.49 0.34 4.21
N SER A 61 -10.21 1.06 3.11
CA SER A 61 -9.74 2.45 3.18
C SER A 61 -10.11 3.21 1.91
N THR A 62 -10.64 4.41 2.09
CA THR A 62 -10.92 5.35 1.00
C THR A 62 -9.95 6.51 1.05
N GLY A 63 -9.07 6.61 0.07
CA GLY A 63 -8.07 7.66 -0.04
C GLY A 63 -8.31 8.60 -1.22
N LYS A 64 -7.58 9.73 -1.21
CA LYS A 64 -7.54 10.67 -2.35
C LYS A 64 -6.88 10.06 -3.59
N GLU A 65 -5.98 9.11 -3.38
CA GLU A 65 -5.11 8.55 -4.43
C GLU A 65 -5.49 7.13 -4.82
N ALA A 66 -5.86 6.32 -3.84
CA ALA A 66 -6.31 4.96 -4.03
C ALA A 66 -7.39 4.62 -3.01
N ASN A 67 -8.18 3.60 -3.32
CA ASN A 67 -9.02 2.93 -2.33
C ASN A 67 -8.53 1.48 -2.18
N VAL A 68 -8.69 0.92 -1.00
CA VAL A 68 -8.29 -0.46 -0.68
C VAL A 68 -9.53 -1.22 -0.28
N PHE A 69 -9.72 -2.40 -0.87
CA PHE A 69 -10.86 -3.28 -0.63
C PHE A 69 -10.38 -4.62 -0.14
N HIS A 70 -11.18 -5.25 0.72
CA HIS A 70 -11.01 -6.66 1.04
C HIS A 70 -11.43 -7.51 -0.17
N ALA A 71 -10.80 -8.66 -0.35
CA ALA A 71 -11.23 -9.68 -1.28
C ALA A 71 -10.83 -11.08 -0.78
N GLU A 72 -11.59 -12.09 -1.17
CA GLU A 72 -11.23 -13.48 -0.96
C GLU A 72 -10.40 -13.97 -2.16
N GLY A 73 -9.24 -14.54 -1.87
CA GLY A 73 -8.45 -15.31 -2.83
C GLY A 73 -8.59 -16.82 -2.56
N PRO A 74 -8.05 -17.67 -3.45
CA PRO A 74 -8.21 -19.13 -3.35
C PRO A 74 -7.55 -19.76 -2.12
N GLU A 75 -6.52 -19.12 -1.54
CA GLU A 75 -5.76 -19.65 -0.41
C GLU A 75 -5.76 -18.72 0.82
N ARG A 76 -6.07 -17.43 0.64
CA ARG A 76 -5.95 -16.39 1.66
C ARG A 76 -6.78 -15.16 1.34
N GLU A 77 -7.05 -14.36 2.36
CA GLU A 77 -7.62 -13.02 2.22
C GLU A 77 -6.64 -12.09 1.49
N LEU A 78 -7.20 -11.18 0.69
CA LEU A 78 -6.48 -10.27 -0.20
C LEU A 78 -6.86 -8.81 0.07
N ALA A 79 -5.89 -7.93 -0.11
CA ALA A 79 -6.10 -6.49 -0.22
C ALA A 79 -6.02 -6.08 -1.70
N VAL A 80 -7.09 -5.48 -2.22
CA VAL A 80 -7.17 -4.95 -3.58
C VAL A 80 -7.07 -3.43 -3.52
N LYS A 81 -5.89 -2.90 -3.82
CA LYS A 81 -5.62 -1.46 -3.88
C LYS A 81 -5.82 -0.95 -5.30
N ILE A 82 -6.76 -0.01 -5.45
CA ILE A 82 -7.17 0.54 -6.75
C ILE A 82 -6.85 2.03 -6.78
N TYR A 83 -5.89 2.40 -7.62
CA TYR A 83 -5.48 3.78 -7.83
C TYR A 83 -6.47 4.55 -8.71
N ARG A 84 -6.78 5.79 -8.30
CA ARG A 84 -7.69 6.70 -8.99
C ARG A 84 -6.98 7.39 -10.16
N ILE A 85 -7.44 7.13 -11.39
CA ILE A 85 -6.85 7.72 -12.60
C ILE A 85 -7.14 9.22 -12.73
N SER A 86 -8.26 9.70 -12.19
CA SER A 86 -8.75 11.08 -12.33
C SER A 86 -8.33 12.04 -11.21
N SER A 87 -7.62 11.55 -10.17
CA SER A 87 -7.32 12.36 -8.98
C SER A 87 -6.50 13.62 -9.32
N SER A 88 -6.66 14.70 -8.56
CA SER A 88 -5.90 15.95 -8.72
C SER A 88 -4.53 15.92 -8.03
N THR A 89 -4.23 14.88 -7.25
CA THR A 89 -2.99 14.72 -6.46
C THR A 89 -1.77 14.30 -7.27
N PHE A 90 -1.87 14.18 -8.61
CA PHE A 90 -0.70 13.92 -9.48
C PHE A 90 0.47 14.87 -9.23
N LYS A 91 0.21 16.13 -8.86
CA LYS A 91 1.26 17.09 -8.52
C LYS A 91 2.12 16.65 -7.32
N ALA A 92 1.55 15.95 -6.36
CA ALA A 92 2.29 15.39 -5.23
C ALA A 92 3.09 14.15 -5.63
N MET A 93 2.51 13.31 -6.50
CA MET A 93 3.17 12.14 -7.08
C MET A 93 4.39 12.51 -7.92
N ASP A 94 4.39 13.66 -8.60
CA ASP A 94 5.52 14.15 -9.41
C ASP A 94 6.83 14.19 -8.61
N ALA A 95 6.79 14.55 -7.32
CA ALA A 95 7.98 14.64 -6.47
C ALA A 95 8.70 13.29 -6.27
N TYR A 96 7.96 12.18 -6.40
CA TYR A 96 8.45 10.81 -6.19
C TYR A 96 8.58 10.00 -7.50
N ILE A 97 8.02 10.50 -8.62
CA ILE A 97 8.10 9.88 -9.96
C ILE A 97 9.13 10.59 -10.83
N MET A 98 9.04 11.91 -10.98
CA MET A 98 9.72 12.61 -12.07
C MET A 98 11.24 12.59 -11.91
N LYS A 99 11.71 12.39 -10.69
CA LYS A 99 13.12 12.26 -10.33
C LYS A 99 13.54 10.81 -10.07
N ASP A 100 12.64 9.85 -10.22
CA ASP A 100 12.94 8.43 -10.10
C ASP A 100 13.47 7.90 -11.45
N PRO A 101 14.70 7.35 -11.51
CA PRO A 101 15.30 6.87 -12.76
C PRO A 101 14.46 5.82 -13.49
N ARG A 102 13.61 5.07 -12.77
CA ARG A 102 12.70 4.06 -13.33
C ARG A 102 11.60 4.64 -14.21
N PHE A 103 11.38 5.96 -14.14
CA PHE A 103 10.25 6.64 -14.78
C PHE A 103 10.63 7.51 -15.99
N VAL A 104 11.91 7.63 -16.32
CA VAL A 104 12.43 8.52 -17.38
C VAL A 104 11.76 8.29 -18.75
N ASN A 105 11.36 7.06 -19.07
CA ASN A 105 10.81 6.68 -20.37
C ASN A 105 9.27 6.55 -20.40
N ILE A 106 8.56 6.99 -19.36
CA ILE A 106 7.10 6.85 -19.30
C ILE A 106 6.42 8.02 -20.00
N ARG A 107 5.39 7.71 -20.80
CA ARG A 107 4.54 8.71 -21.43
C ARG A 107 3.86 9.56 -20.35
N HIS A 108 3.91 10.89 -20.49
CA HIS A 108 3.32 11.85 -19.53
C HIS A 108 1.78 11.89 -19.51
N LYS A 109 1.09 10.83 -19.95
CA LYS A 109 -0.36 10.72 -19.80
C LYS A 109 -0.67 10.24 -18.38
N LYS A 110 -1.59 10.90 -17.69
CA LYS A 110 -2.01 10.58 -16.31
C LYS A 110 -2.20 9.09 -16.04
N ARG A 111 -2.90 8.38 -16.93
CA ARG A 111 -3.14 6.94 -16.80
C ARG A 111 -1.85 6.11 -16.82
N ASP A 112 -0.93 6.44 -17.72
CA ASP A 112 0.33 5.68 -17.87
C ASP A 112 1.23 5.90 -16.64
N ILE A 113 1.18 7.11 -16.04
CA ILE A 113 1.82 7.42 -14.75
C ILE A 113 1.23 6.58 -13.62
N VAL A 114 -0.11 6.50 -13.49
CA VAL A 114 -0.75 5.66 -12.46
C VAL A 114 -0.38 4.18 -12.61
N PHE A 115 -0.34 3.68 -13.84
CA PHE A 115 0.02 2.28 -14.08
C PHE A 115 1.47 1.99 -13.69
N ALA A 116 2.36 2.93 -13.99
CA ALA A 116 3.74 2.81 -13.56
C ALA A 116 3.90 2.93 -12.03
N TRP A 117 3.12 3.81 -11.38
CA TRP A 117 3.10 3.92 -9.92
C TRP A 117 2.61 2.62 -9.26
N THR A 118 1.55 2.01 -9.79
CA THR A 118 1.02 0.73 -9.32
C THR A 118 2.09 -0.37 -9.42
N ARG A 119 2.80 -0.43 -10.54
CA ARG A 119 3.94 -1.36 -10.73
C ARG A 119 5.11 -1.05 -9.80
N LYS A 120 5.41 0.22 -9.57
CA LYS A 120 6.47 0.66 -8.66
C LYS A 120 6.17 0.23 -7.23
N GLU A 121 4.95 0.40 -6.74
CA GLU A 121 4.56 -0.09 -5.41
C GLU A 121 4.77 -1.60 -5.29
N SER A 122 4.28 -2.38 -6.27
CA SER A 122 4.49 -3.83 -6.30
C SER A 122 5.99 -4.19 -6.26
N GLN A 123 6.83 -3.54 -7.07
CA GLN A 123 8.26 -3.78 -7.08
C GLN A 123 8.95 -3.39 -5.76
N ASN A 124 8.52 -2.29 -5.14
CA ASN A 124 9.03 -1.86 -3.85
C ASN A 124 8.66 -2.85 -2.74
N LEU A 125 7.43 -3.38 -2.74
CA LEU A 125 7.00 -4.45 -1.82
C LEU A 125 7.85 -5.72 -2.00
N ILE A 126 8.10 -6.16 -3.24
CA ILE A 126 8.98 -7.31 -3.52
C ILE A 126 10.38 -7.08 -2.95
N ARG A 127 10.98 -5.90 -3.21
CA ARG A 127 12.32 -5.57 -2.71
C ARG A 127 12.38 -5.54 -1.18
N ALA A 128 11.40 -4.92 -0.53
CA ALA A 128 11.32 -4.85 0.92
C ALA A 128 11.16 -6.24 1.54
N LYS A 129 10.27 -7.08 0.99
CA LYS A 129 10.07 -8.47 1.43
C LYS A 129 11.36 -9.28 1.29
N ASN A 130 12.05 -9.19 0.15
CA ASN A 130 13.31 -9.90 -0.08
C ASN A 130 14.45 -9.42 0.86
N ALA A 131 14.39 -8.18 1.32
CA ALA A 131 15.30 -7.63 2.32
C ALA A 131 14.95 -8.04 3.76
N GLY A 132 13.86 -8.80 3.98
CA GLY A 132 13.42 -9.23 5.31
C GLY A 132 12.51 -8.23 6.04
N VAL A 133 12.04 -7.18 5.37
CA VAL A 133 11.06 -6.25 5.94
C VAL A 133 9.66 -6.87 5.83
N ARG A 134 8.90 -6.93 6.93
CA ARG A 134 7.51 -7.40 6.90
C ARG A 134 6.63 -6.36 6.19
N VAL A 135 6.15 -6.73 5.01
CA VAL A 135 5.25 -5.97 4.14
C VAL A 135 4.21 -6.92 3.54
N PRO A 136 3.05 -6.43 3.05
CA PRO A 136 2.11 -7.27 2.31
C PRO A 136 2.78 -7.92 1.09
N GLU A 137 2.66 -9.24 0.95
CA GLU A 137 3.15 -9.91 -0.26
C GLU A 137 2.35 -9.47 -1.49
N PRO A 138 3.00 -8.87 -2.52
CA PRO A 138 2.31 -8.50 -3.74
C PRO A 138 2.05 -9.74 -4.60
N ILE A 139 0.82 -9.86 -5.10
CA ILE A 139 0.40 -10.97 -5.96
C ILE A 139 0.42 -10.54 -7.43
N ILE A 140 -0.21 -9.41 -7.75
CA ILE A 140 -0.23 -8.89 -9.12
C ILE A 140 -0.46 -7.39 -9.16
N ALA A 141 0.22 -6.72 -10.08
CA ALA A 141 -0.02 -5.33 -10.46
C ALA A 141 -0.52 -5.26 -11.91
N GLU A 142 -1.82 -5.05 -12.09
CA GLU A 142 -2.46 -4.95 -13.40
C GLU A 142 -3.07 -3.55 -13.57
N LYS A 143 -2.46 -2.74 -14.45
CA LYS A 143 -2.88 -1.36 -14.71
C LYS A 143 -2.90 -0.53 -13.42
N ASN A 144 -4.07 -0.08 -12.96
CA ASN A 144 -4.24 0.71 -11.74
C ASN A 144 -4.62 -0.13 -10.51
N ILE A 145 -4.53 -1.46 -10.60
CA ILE A 145 -4.91 -2.39 -9.54
C ILE A 145 -3.67 -3.11 -9.05
N LEU A 146 -3.44 -3.06 -7.73
CA LEU A 146 -2.48 -3.88 -7.01
C LEU A 146 -3.24 -4.83 -6.10
N ILE A 147 -3.04 -6.13 -6.29
CA ILE A 147 -3.53 -7.17 -5.37
C ILE A 147 -2.34 -7.64 -4.55
N MET A 148 -2.51 -7.69 -3.23
CA MET A 148 -1.51 -8.13 -2.28
C MET A 148 -2.18 -8.89 -1.13
N GLU A 149 -1.36 -9.53 -0.30
CA GLU A 149 -1.77 -10.14 0.97
C GLU A 149 -2.58 -9.16 1.83
N PHE A 150 -3.66 -9.65 2.42
CA PHE A 150 -4.38 -8.90 3.44
C PHE A 150 -3.68 -9.04 4.79
N MET A 151 -3.28 -7.90 5.37
CA MET A 151 -2.68 -7.85 6.70
C MET A 151 -3.78 -7.71 7.75
N GLY A 152 -4.47 -8.81 8.01
CA GLY A 152 -5.66 -8.86 8.85
C GLY A 152 -6.21 -10.28 8.97
N GLU A 153 -7.31 -10.42 9.70
CA GLU A 153 -7.98 -11.71 9.90
C GLU A 153 -9.49 -11.51 9.95
N ASN A 154 -10.24 -12.42 9.32
CA ASN A 154 -11.70 -12.41 9.28
C ASN A 154 -12.23 -11.06 8.77
N GLU A 155 -11.67 -10.59 7.65
CA GLU A 155 -12.01 -9.33 6.99
C GLU A 155 -11.65 -8.06 7.80
N VAL A 156 -11.04 -8.20 8.98
CA VAL A 156 -10.64 -7.07 9.83
C VAL A 156 -9.14 -6.80 9.66
N PRO A 157 -8.74 -5.62 9.14
CA PRO A 157 -7.33 -5.29 9.00
C PRO A 157 -6.68 -5.13 10.37
N PHE A 158 -5.39 -5.44 10.46
CA PHE A 158 -4.59 -5.09 11.63
C PHE A 158 -4.68 -3.59 11.93
N PRO A 159 -4.69 -3.18 13.21
CA PRO A 159 -4.75 -1.78 13.57
C PRO A 159 -3.49 -1.03 13.12
N LEU A 160 -3.67 0.21 12.68
CA LEU A 160 -2.55 1.14 12.51
C LEU A 160 -1.87 1.41 13.85
N LEU A 161 -0.54 1.56 13.85
CA LEU A 161 0.27 1.90 15.03
C LEU A 161 -0.27 3.13 15.76
N LYS A 162 -0.80 4.12 15.03
CA LYS A 162 -1.52 5.27 15.61
C LYS A 162 -2.62 4.89 16.60
N ASN A 163 -3.35 3.81 16.30
CA ASN A 163 -4.58 3.40 16.97
C ASN A 163 -4.33 2.32 18.04
N VAL A 164 -3.10 1.85 18.19
CA VAL A 164 -2.74 0.87 19.22
C VAL A 164 -2.40 1.59 20.53
N ALA A 165 -3.02 1.16 21.62
CA ALA A 165 -2.63 1.60 22.96
C ALA A 165 -1.40 0.81 23.41
N LEU A 166 -0.29 1.50 23.65
CA LEU A 166 1.01 0.89 23.97
C LEU A 166 1.52 1.32 25.34
N GLY A 167 2.06 0.37 26.09
CA GLY A 167 2.96 0.61 27.21
C GLY A 167 4.36 1.01 26.75
N LYS A 168 5.22 1.43 27.69
CA LYS A 168 6.60 1.85 27.36
C LYS A 168 7.47 0.70 26.83
N GLU A 169 7.30 -0.50 27.39
CA GLU A 169 8.08 -1.68 27.01
C GLU A 169 7.70 -2.17 25.61
N GLU A 170 6.40 -2.28 25.33
CA GLU A 170 5.86 -2.64 24.01
C GLU A 170 6.29 -1.62 22.96
N ALA A 171 6.18 -0.32 23.26
CA ALA A 171 6.63 0.74 22.36
C ALA A 171 8.12 0.64 22.07
N ARG A 172 8.95 0.23 23.04
CA ARG A 172 10.38 0.01 22.82
C ARG A 172 10.64 -1.18 21.91
N GLN A 173 9.95 -2.29 22.12
CA GLN A 173 10.06 -3.48 21.26
C GLN A 173 9.68 -3.14 19.81
N ILE A 174 8.53 -2.49 19.60
CA ILE A 174 8.07 -2.10 18.26
C ILE A 174 9.07 -1.12 17.61
N TYR A 175 9.56 -0.15 18.38
CA TYR A 175 10.58 0.80 17.91
C TYR A 175 11.83 0.09 17.38
N ASP A 176 12.39 -0.84 18.17
CA ASP A 176 13.61 -1.53 17.79
C ASP A 176 13.41 -2.35 16.48
N ILE A 177 12.24 -2.96 16.29
CA ILE A 177 11.89 -3.66 15.03
C ILE A 177 11.73 -2.67 13.85
N ILE A 178 11.06 -1.53 14.06
CA ILE A 178 10.89 -0.50 13.02
C ILE A 178 12.26 0.04 12.57
N VAL A 179 13.17 0.30 13.52
CA VAL A 179 14.53 0.76 13.21
C VAL A 179 15.28 -0.28 12.38
N GLU A 180 15.15 -1.57 12.73
CA GLU A 180 15.75 -2.64 11.93
C GLU A 180 15.15 -2.72 10.53
N TYR A 181 13.84 -2.58 10.38
CA TYR A 181 13.20 -2.51 9.06
C TYR A 181 13.65 -1.30 8.24
N MET A 182 13.81 -0.13 8.85
CA MET A 182 14.37 1.04 8.17
C MET A 182 15.81 0.76 7.70
N ARG A 183 16.61 0.08 8.52
CA ARG A 183 17.98 -0.34 8.18
C ARG A 183 17.98 -1.32 7.01
N LEU A 184 17.19 -2.39 7.06
CA LEU A 184 17.08 -3.40 5.99
C LEU A 184 16.58 -2.77 4.68
N LEU A 185 15.59 -1.88 4.76
CA LEU A 185 15.09 -1.17 3.60
C LEU A 185 16.18 -0.31 2.94
N TYR A 186 16.98 0.39 3.75
CA TYR A 186 18.06 1.23 3.27
C TYR A 186 19.24 0.41 2.72
N THR A 187 19.69 -0.60 3.46
CA THR A 187 20.94 -1.33 3.18
C THR A 187 20.78 -2.48 2.19
N GLU A 188 19.70 -3.25 2.30
CA GLU A 188 19.48 -4.47 1.52
C GLU A 188 18.50 -4.24 0.35
N ALA A 189 17.46 -3.42 0.55
CA ALA A 189 16.48 -3.13 -0.52
C ALA A 189 16.88 -1.94 -1.42
N ASN A 190 17.89 -1.15 -1.03
CA ASN A 190 18.27 0.11 -1.68
C ASN A 190 17.09 1.08 -1.81
N LEU A 191 16.29 1.21 -0.75
CA LEU A 191 15.06 2.01 -0.71
C LEU A 191 14.99 2.90 0.54
N VAL A 192 14.30 4.03 0.40
CA VAL A 192 13.77 4.84 1.50
C VAL A 192 12.26 4.83 1.38
N HIS A 193 11.54 4.59 2.49
CA HIS A 193 10.07 4.51 2.47
C HIS A 193 9.46 5.82 1.96
N ALA A 194 10.04 6.95 2.38
CA ALA A 194 9.71 8.30 1.96
C ALA A 194 8.29 8.73 2.33
N ASP A 195 7.63 8.07 3.26
CA ASP A 195 6.36 8.52 3.88
C ASP A 195 6.10 7.75 5.18
N LEU A 196 7.16 7.34 5.88
CA LEU A 196 7.02 6.47 7.04
C LEU A 196 6.53 7.27 8.24
N SER A 197 5.47 6.78 8.85
CA SER A 197 4.84 7.33 10.06
C SER A 197 3.93 6.27 10.68
N GLU A 198 3.35 6.57 11.84
CA GLU A 198 2.39 5.71 12.52
C GLU A 198 1.08 5.45 11.75
N TYR A 199 0.88 6.16 10.64
CA TYR A 199 -0.26 6.03 9.74
C TYR A 199 -0.03 5.00 8.64
N ASN A 200 1.22 4.59 8.41
CA ASN A 200 1.63 3.65 7.37
C ASN A 200 2.32 2.40 7.96
N ILE A 201 2.07 2.14 9.24
CA ILE A 201 2.56 0.95 9.96
C ILE A 201 1.35 0.27 10.59
N LEU A 202 1.08 -0.97 10.20
CA LEU A 202 0.12 -1.84 10.87
C LEU A 202 0.83 -2.62 11.97
N ILE A 203 0.10 -3.00 13.01
CA ILE A 203 0.60 -3.82 14.12
C ILE A 203 -0.20 -5.10 14.18
N ASP A 204 0.48 -6.23 14.04
CA ASP A 204 -0.13 -7.54 14.26
C ASP A 204 -0.47 -7.69 15.75
N PRO A 205 -1.75 -7.82 16.13
CA PRO A 205 -2.15 -7.87 17.53
C PRO A 205 -1.69 -9.15 18.24
N LYS A 206 -1.22 -10.18 17.51
CA LYS A 206 -0.78 -11.45 18.10
C LYS A 206 0.59 -11.36 18.74
N ASP A 207 1.51 -10.62 18.13
CA ASP A 207 2.92 -10.57 18.54
C ASP A 207 3.51 -9.14 18.57
N LEU A 208 2.66 -8.13 18.34
CA LEU A 208 3.02 -6.71 18.24
C LEU A 208 4.02 -6.41 17.12
N SER A 209 4.24 -7.31 16.17
CA SER A 209 5.21 -7.05 15.12
C SER A 209 4.65 -6.03 14.10
N PRO A 210 5.47 -5.03 13.72
CA PRO A 210 5.06 -4.02 12.75
C PRO A 210 5.04 -4.58 11.33
N VAL A 211 4.22 -3.97 10.48
CA VAL A 211 4.15 -4.22 9.04
C VAL A 211 4.15 -2.88 8.32
N PHE A 212 5.08 -2.67 7.39
CA PHE A 212 5.10 -1.46 6.57
C PHE A 212 4.11 -1.60 5.41
N ILE A 213 3.32 -0.56 5.16
CA ILE A 213 2.36 -0.47 4.06
C ILE A 213 2.54 0.84 3.29
N ASP A 214 1.88 0.95 2.14
CA ASP A 214 1.94 2.15 1.27
C ASP A 214 3.34 2.46 0.71
N MET A 215 4.01 1.43 0.18
CA MET A 215 5.34 1.51 -0.43
C MET A 215 5.35 2.20 -1.81
N GLY A 216 4.23 2.80 -2.24
CA GLY A 216 4.14 3.51 -3.52
C GLY A 216 5.01 4.77 -3.58
N GLN A 217 5.15 5.49 -2.47
CA GLN A 217 6.00 6.68 -2.39
C GLN A 217 7.49 6.36 -2.27
N SER A 218 7.86 5.12 -1.93
CA SER A 218 9.25 4.76 -1.65
C SER A 218 10.17 4.96 -2.86
N VAL A 219 11.33 5.55 -2.62
CA VAL A 219 12.31 5.92 -3.65
C VAL A 219 13.59 5.13 -3.48
N THR A 220 14.36 4.97 -4.56
CA THR A 220 15.69 4.37 -4.48
C THR A 220 16.71 5.37 -3.91
N LEU A 221 17.88 4.88 -3.47
CA LEU A 221 18.90 5.76 -2.89
C LEU A 221 19.54 6.72 -3.91
N GLU A 222 19.43 6.43 -5.21
CA GLU A 222 19.89 7.30 -6.30
C GLU A 222 18.94 8.50 -6.51
N HIS A 223 17.74 8.48 -5.91
CA HIS A 223 16.82 9.60 -6.01
C HIS A 223 17.44 10.86 -5.38
N PRO A 224 17.43 12.03 -6.06
CA PRO A 224 18.08 13.25 -5.57
C PRO A 224 17.66 13.68 -4.16
N ASN A 225 16.40 13.40 -3.81
CA ASN A 225 15.82 13.75 -2.51
C ASN A 225 15.82 12.59 -1.50
N ALA A 226 16.44 11.43 -1.78
CA ALA A 226 16.40 10.25 -0.90
C ALA A 226 16.86 10.55 0.52
N ARG A 227 17.92 11.37 0.68
CA ARG A 227 18.46 11.77 1.99
C ARG A 227 17.47 12.62 2.80
N GLU A 228 16.77 13.53 2.13
CA GLU A 228 15.76 14.39 2.76
C GLU A 228 14.54 13.57 3.19
N PHE A 229 14.08 12.66 2.34
CA PHE A 229 13.01 11.74 2.68
C PHE A 229 13.36 10.82 3.85
N LEU A 230 14.58 10.27 3.89
CA LEU A 230 15.02 9.47 5.02
C LEU A 230 15.04 10.28 6.32
N HIS A 231 15.53 11.52 6.26
CA HIS A 231 15.54 12.39 7.42
C HIS A 231 14.13 12.68 7.93
N ARG A 232 13.16 12.88 7.02
CA ARG A 232 11.74 13.05 7.39
C ARG A 232 11.17 11.79 8.06
N ASP A 233 11.42 10.61 7.50
CA ASP A 233 10.97 9.34 8.07
C ASP A 233 11.54 9.16 9.49
N VAL A 234 12.84 9.42 9.69
CA VAL A 234 13.52 9.42 11.00
C VAL A 234 12.83 10.36 11.99
N LEU A 235 12.56 11.60 11.59
CA LEU A 235 11.90 12.58 12.46
C LEU A 235 10.47 12.16 12.84
N ASN A 236 9.72 11.56 11.92
CA ASN A 236 8.37 11.08 12.20
C ASN A 236 8.39 9.95 13.23
N ILE A 237 9.25 8.95 13.05
CA ILE A 237 9.40 7.82 13.96
C ILE A 237 9.85 8.31 15.35
N LEU A 238 10.90 9.13 15.44
CA LEU A 238 11.35 9.68 16.72
C LEU A 238 10.27 10.49 17.42
N ARG A 239 9.52 11.32 16.67
CA ARG A 239 8.40 12.10 17.23
C ARG A 239 7.33 11.18 17.81
N TYR A 240 6.91 10.15 17.07
CA TYR A 240 5.90 9.21 17.54
C TYR A 240 6.36 8.53 18.84
N PHE A 241 7.60 8.04 18.88
CA PHE A 241 8.11 7.22 19.99
C PHE A 241 8.59 8.02 21.20
N SER A 242 8.86 9.32 21.04
CA SER A 242 9.24 10.21 22.15
C SER A 242 8.21 10.24 23.27
N ARG A 243 6.91 10.08 22.96
CA ARG A 243 5.81 10.04 23.94
C ARG A 243 5.92 8.85 24.91
N PHE A 244 6.64 7.80 24.52
CA PHE A 244 6.87 6.60 25.34
C PHE A 244 8.20 6.65 26.10
N GLY A 245 8.92 7.77 26.01
CA GLY A 245 10.19 7.99 26.71
C GLY A 245 11.44 7.55 25.93
N ILE A 246 11.30 7.20 24.65
CA ILE A 246 12.44 6.91 23.77
C ILE A 246 13.13 8.23 23.42
N LYS A 247 14.38 8.38 23.87
CA LYS A 247 15.23 9.54 23.64
C LYS A 247 16.41 9.10 22.77
N GLU A 248 16.34 9.44 21.50
CA GLU A 248 17.40 9.22 20.51
C GLU A 248 17.42 10.42 19.58
N SER A 249 18.61 10.85 19.17
CA SER A 249 18.79 11.94 18.21
C SER A 249 18.57 11.46 16.77
N PRO A 250 18.15 12.36 15.86
CA PRO A 250 18.06 12.03 14.43
C PRO A 250 19.38 11.51 13.84
N GLU A 251 20.52 12.02 14.30
CA GLU A 251 21.86 11.64 13.85
C GLU A 251 22.23 10.22 14.27
N GLU A 252 21.94 9.84 15.52
CA GLU A 252 22.15 8.49 16.05
C GLU A 252 21.29 7.47 15.27
N LEU A 253 19.99 7.73 15.12
CA LEU A 253 19.10 6.83 14.40
C LEU A 253 19.50 6.71 12.91
N THR A 254 19.84 7.83 12.26
CA THR A 254 20.31 7.81 10.87
C THR A 254 21.60 6.98 10.73
N SER A 255 22.50 7.05 11.71
CA SER A 255 23.73 6.28 11.71
C SER A 255 23.45 4.78 11.84
N LYS A 256 22.51 4.38 12.72
CA LYS A 256 22.04 2.98 12.84
C LYS A 256 21.45 2.46 11.54
N ILE A 257 20.60 3.24 10.87
CA ILE A 257 19.96 2.86 9.60
C ILE A 257 20.99 2.65 8.49
N LYS A 258 22.07 3.44 8.47
CA LYS A 258 23.11 3.36 7.43
C LYS A 258 24.20 2.33 7.73
N ALA A 259 24.24 1.78 8.95
CA ALA A 259 25.23 0.80 9.32
C ALA A 259 25.01 -0.51 8.55
N LYS A 260 26.05 -0.98 7.86
CA LYS A 260 26.08 -2.33 7.30
C LYS A 260 26.42 -3.32 8.40
N ILE A 261 25.75 -4.46 8.44
CA ILE A 261 26.22 -5.60 9.24
C ILE A 261 27.58 -6.01 8.64
N THR A 262 28.62 -5.98 9.47
CA THR A 262 29.98 -6.41 9.10
C THR A 262 30.07 -7.92 9.19
#